data_AF-E9AWJ5-F1
#
_entry.id   AF-E9AWJ5-F1
#
_cell.length_a   1.000
_cell.length_b   1.000
_cell.length_c   1.000
_cell.angle_alpha   90.00
_cell.angle_beta   90.00
_cell.angle_gamma   90.00
#
_symmetry.space_group_name_H-M   'P 1'
#
loop_
_entity.id
_entity.type
_entity.pdbx_description
1 polymer ?
#
loop_
_entity_poly.entity_id
_entity_poly.type
_entity_poly.pdbx_seq_one_letter_code
_entity_poly.pdbx_strand_id
1 'polypeptide(L)'
;MIRWAAVLRCGSHGVREDRQALARHHLNLLDKRHWELTTPSRALPVVEVLIRSGVLMDRLEKSSTKPLASLTPSMTKKERSLVEKFSHMLHQTSPPTACHISRNVVVEDEAVSAAYSAACATGTCTIDVVVDVVFVRHLRFPSSALMLLELMESRCMKVCWTRGKPCLSKEVLDSICDLFAEHEQSLDFRATCWLLSLLGGDTQVSGPPITLSAGKRLFRLCVRRIHYLLPDLPLEDLLLVYVQLAHIEGYEKPFIVLGEIERLVLSTPSDQFTGVSTNVLLWFMTMPFAVRHADLNLRLCTGWTAASRITDFTKEECLAAFTIVAALHEGCSAESAAVAAALRDWETLHDALFAQVFFVAHEMTATDCFRIMDQSELINISGWGITVPQMLLEKLKKRILSECTHYAMDECRVPEAAERLLRAALGLQALMQRYTVLPSNAADEHAVAECILLLERCIPALPPHG
;
A
#
# COMPACT_ATOMS: atom_id res chain seq x y z
N MET A 1 -0.87 0.18 1.52
CA MET A 1 -0.54 1.46 2.19
C MET A 1 0.94 1.68 2.51
N ILE A 2 1.73 0.69 2.98
CA ILE A 2 3.21 0.84 3.21
C ILE A 2 3.95 1.38 1.97
N ARG A 3 3.51 0.96 0.77
CA ARG A 3 4.08 1.40 -0.51
C ARG A 3 3.78 2.86 -0.86
N TRP A 4 2.69 3.47 -0.36
CA TRP A 4 2.28 4.84 -0.71
C TRP A 4 3.10 5.90 0.00
N ALA A 5 3.24 5.78 1.32
CA ALA A 5 4.14 6.65 2.08
C ALA A 5 5.61 6.46 1.65
N ALA A 6 6.01 5.24 1.26
CA ALA A 6 7.33 4.99 0.69
C ALA A 6 7.49 5.62 -0.71
N VAL A 7 6.52 5.48 -1.62
CA VAL A 7 6.58 6.08 -2.98
C VAL A 7 6.57 7.62 -2.92
N LEU A 8 5.75 8.21 -2.03
CA LEU A 8 5.71 9.66 -1.80
C LEU A 8 6.99 10.19 -1.11
N ARG A 9 7.59 9.43 -0.19
CA ARG A 9 8.90 9.74 0.44
C ARG A 9 10.07 9.81 -0.54
N CYS A 10 9.96 9.12 -1.66
CA CYS A 10 11.09 8.91 -2.56
C CYS A 10 11.20 9.96 -3.68
N GLY A 11 10.27 10.92 -3.69
CA GLY A 11 10.12 11.90 -4.77
C GLY A 11 10.17 13.36 -4.33
N SER A 12 10.27 13.66 -3.03
CA SER A 12 10.46 15.03 -2.51
C SER A 12 11.89 15.55 -2.70
N HIS A 13 12.84 14.65 -2.99
CA HIS A 13 14.22 14.97 -3.36
C HIS A 13 14.54 14.24 -4.67
N GLY A 14 15.28 14.89 -5.58
CA GLY A 14 15.50 14.40 -6.95
C GLY A 14 16.25 13.07 -7.04
N VAL A 15 15.54 11.94 -6.96
CA VAL A 15 16.11 10.57 -7.03
C VAL A 15 15.45 9.73 -8.14
N ARG A 16 14.89 10.36 -9.19
CA ARG A 16 14.11 9.64 -10.21
C ARG A 16 15.00 8.82 -11.16
N GLU A 17 16.21 9.28 -11.45
CA GLU A 17 17.15 8.61 -12.37
C GLU A 17 17.91 7.46 -11.70
N ASP A 18 18.34 7.65 -10.44
CA ASP A 18 19.05 6.62 -9.67
C ASP A 18 18.17 5.43 -9.30
N ARG A 19 16.88 5.66 -9.00
CA ARG A 19 15.93 4.59 -8.64
C ARG A 19 15.42 3.79 -9.82
N GLN A 20 15.30 4.39 -11.01
CA GLN A 20 14.95 3.63 -12.21
C GLN A 20 16.09 2.72 -12.68
N ALA A 21 17.35 3.12 -12.47
CA ALA A 21 18.50 2.25 -12.66
C ALA A 21 18.54 1.11 -11.62
N LEU A 22 18.23 1.43 -10.35
CA LEU A 22 18.17 0.46 -9.25
C LEU A 22 17.08 -0.61 -9.45
N ALA A 23 15.87 -0.20 -9.83
CA ALA A 23 14.71 -1.09 -9.94
C ALA A 23 14.80 -2.05 -11.14
N ARG A 24 15.35 -1.60 -12.28
CA ARG A 24 15.57 -2.46 -13.45
C ARG A 24 16.64 -3.52 -13.22
N HIS A 25 17.62 -3.27 -12.35
CA HIS A 25 18.66 -4.24 -12.01
C HIS A 25 18.29 -5.15 -10.84
N HIS A 26 17.49 -4.69 -9.87
CA HIS A 26 16.99 -5.53 -8.77
C HIS A 26 16.04 -6.65 -9.22
N LEU A 27 15.21 -6.42 -10.25
CA LEU A 27 14.29 -7.45 -10.77
C LEU A 27 15.02 -8.58 -11.50
N ASN A 28 16.16 -8.30 -12.17
CA ASN A 28 16.98 -9.34 -12.79
C ASN A 28 17.76 -10.19 -11.77
N LEU A 29 17.98 -9.68 -10.55
CA LEU A 29 18.70 -10.39 -9.48
C LEU A 29 17.82 -11.36 -8.66
N LEU A 30 16.50 -11.28 -8.82
CA LEU A 30 15.52 -12.10 -8.09
C LEU A 30 15.06 -13.34 -8.88
N ASP A 31 15.55 -13.54 -10.12
CA ASP A 31 15.28 -14.77 -10.88
C ASP A 31 16.07 -15.95 -10.28
N LYS A 32 15.34 -16.92 -9.73
CA LYS A 32 15.84 -18.11 -9.02
C LYS A 32 16.88 -18.91 -9.80
N ARG A 33 16.93 -18.79 -11.13
CA ARG A 33 17.91 -19.46 -12.00
C ARG A 33 19.36 -19.00 -11.78
N HIS A 34 19.57 -17.87 -11.10
CA HIS A 34 20.92 -17.29 -10.87
C HIS A 34 21.48 -17.57 -9.46
N TRP A 35 20.75 -18.28 -8.61
CA TRP A 35 21.08 -18.49 -7.19
C TRP A 35 21.72 -19.86 -6.87
N GLU A 36 22.16 -20.63 -7.87
CA GLU A 36 22.98 -21.83 -7.62
C GLU A 36 24.36 -21.41 -7.06
N LEU A 37 24.45 -21.38 -5.72
CA LEU A 37 25.58 -20.94 -4.88
C LEU A 37 26.79 -21.90 -4.91
N THR A 38 27.14 -22.45 -6.07
CA THR A 38 28.27 -23.39 -6.20
C THR A 38 29.54 -22.75 -6.77
N THR A 39 29.48 -21.51 -7.27
CA THR A 39 30.67 -20.82 -7.85
C THR A 39 30.81 -19.34 -7.39
N PRO A 40 31.92 -18.98 -6.71
CA PRO A 40 32.18 -17.61 -6.22
C PRO A 40 32.22 -16.53 -7.30
N SER A 41 32.65 -16.88 -8.51
CA SER A 41 32.77 -15.97 -9.65
C SER A 41 31.44 -15.39 -10.14
N ARG A 42 30.31 -16.08 -9.87
CA ARG A 42 28.97 -15.62 -10.24
C ARG A 42 28.31 -14.73 -9.17
N ALA A 43 28.76 -14.83 -7.91
CA ALA A 43 28.22 -14.05 -6.79
C ALA A 43 28.83 -12.65 -6.66
N LEU A 44 30.08 -12.47 -7.11
CA LEU A 44 30.84 -11.22 -7.00
C LEU A 44 30.19 -10.00 -7.69
N PRO A 45 29.67 -10.11 -8.93
CA PRO A 45 28.99 -8.98 -9.58
C PRO A 45 27.70 -8.56 -8.86
N VAL A 46 27.01 -9.52 -8.25
CA VAL A 46 25.77 -9.29 -7.48
C VAL A 46 26.06 -8.54 -6.18
N VAL A 47 27.13 -8.93 -5.48
CA VAL A 47 27.58 -8.26 -4.25
C VAL A 47 28.10 -6.85 -4.55
N GLU A 48 28.79 -6.63 -5.67
CA GLU A 48 29.24 -5.29 -6.09
C GLU A 48 28.04 -4.35 -6.38
N VAL A 49 26.98 -4.87 -6.99
CA VAL A 49 25.73 -4.12 -7.24
C VAL A 49 24.97 -3.82 -5.94
N LEU A 50 24.89 -4.77 -5.01
CA LEU A 50 24.26 -4.57 -3.69
C LEU A 50 25.00 -3.55 -2.82
N ILE A 51 26.33 -3.49 -2.94
CA ILE A 51 27.17 -2.49 -2.23
C ILE A 51 27.02 -1.11 -2.86
N ARG A 52 26.96 -1.02 -4.20
CA ARG A 52 26.73 0.27 -4.90
C ARG A 52 25.29 0.79 -4.77
N SER A 53 24.32 -0.09 -4.51
CA SER A 53 22.92 0.30 -4.36
C SER A 53 22.53 0.80 -2.97
N GLY A 54 23.46 0.81 -2.00
CA GLY A 54 23.22 1.33 -0.65
C GLY A 54 22.16 0.56 0.15
N VAL A 55 21.80 -0.65 -0.28
CA VAL A 55 20.93 -1.52 0.51
C VAL A 55 21.72 -1.94 1.75
N LEU A 56 21.39 -1.35 2.91
CA LEU A 56 21.90 -1.70 4.22
C LEU A 56 21.79 -3.23 4.44
N MET A 57 22.94 -3.90 4.32
CA MET A 57 23.11 -5.34 4.56
C MET A 57 23.34 -5.62 6.05
N ASP A 58 22.49 -5.06 6.92
CA ASP A 58 22.61 -5.05 8.38
C ASP A 58 22.57 -6.44 9.05
N ARG A 59 22.33 -7.51 8.28
CA ARG A 59 22.31 -8.90 8.77
C ARG A 59 23.25 -9.85 8.03
N LEU A 60 23.91 -9.42 6.96
CA LEU A 60 24.99 -10.23 6.36
C LEU A 60 26.31 -10.02 7.12
N GLU A 61 26.60 -8.86 7.70
CA GLU A 61 27.91 -8.58 8.33
C GLU A 61 28.34 -9.60 9.42
N LYS A 62 27.38 -10.15 10.18
CA LYS A 62 27.64 -11.19 11.19
C LYS A 62 27.48 -12.62 10.67
N SER A 63 26.69 -12.84 9.62
CA SER A 63 26.36 -14.18 9.11
C SER A 63 27.21 -14.61 7.91
N SER A 64 27.82 -13.68 7.16
CA SER A 64 28.55 -13.96 5.93
C SER A 64 30.07 -13.81 6.05
N THR A 65 30.59 -13.07 7.03
CA THR A 65 32.04 -12.88 7.22
C THR A 65 32.76 -14.17 7.61
N LYS A 66 32.16 -15.02 8.46
CA LYS A 66 32.72 -16.34 8.82
C LYS A 66 32.67 -17.35 7.65
N PRO A 67 31.55 -17.48 6.91
CA PRO A 67 31.51 -18.33 5.71
C PRO A 67 32.43 -17.87 4.57
N LEU A 68 32.49 -16.57 4.25
CA LEU A 68 33.39 -16.06 3.20
C LEU A 68 34.86 -16.26 3.56
N ALA A 69 35.25 -16.04 4.83
CA ALA A 69 36.61 -16.31 5.29
C ALA A 69 36.94 -17.82 5.24
N SER A 70 35.96 -18.70 5.44
CA SER A 70 36.15 -20.15 5.34
C SER A 70 36.36 -20.66 3.90
N LEU A 71 35.98 -19.87 2.90
CA LEU A 71 36.12 -20.17 1.47
C LEU A 71 37.46 -19.66 0.86
N THR A 72 38.26 -18.92 1.64
CA THR A 72 39.58 -18.39 1.24
C THR A 72 40.54 -19.41 0.59
N PRO A 73 40.61 -20.69 1.03
CA PRO A 73 41.49 -21.69 0.42
C PRO A 73 41.14 -22.04 -1.03
N SER A 74 39.87 -21.85 -1.42
CA SER A 74 39.33 -22.21 -2.74
C SER A 74 39.34 -21.04 -3.73
N MET A 75 39.76 -19.84 -3.28
CA MET A 75 39.70 -18.61 -4.06
C MET A 75 41.00 -18.33 -4.82
N THR A 76 40.86 -17.88 -6.05
CA THR A 76 41.96 -17.35 -6.86
C THR A 76 42.53 -16.07 -6.22
N LYS A 77 43.78 -15.73 -6.58
CA LYS A 77 44.49 -14.56 -6.01
C LYS A 77 43.75 -13.23 -6.25
N LYS A 78 43.01 -13.12 -7.36
CA LYS A 78 42.17 -11.95 -7.68
C LYS A 78 40.90 -11.89 -6.82
N GLU A 79 40.25 -13.03 -6.57
CA GLU A 79 39.06 -13.10 -5.71
C GLU A 79 39.42 -12.77 -4.26
N ARG A 80 40.56 -13.27 -3.76
CA ARG A 80 41.07 -12.89 -2.43
C ARG A 80 41.33 -11.40 -2.31
N SER A 81 41.99 -10.79 -3.30
CA SER A 81 42.23 -9.34 -3.32
C SER A 81 40.94 -8.51 -3.37
N LEU A 82 39.90 -9.00 -4.04
CA LEU A 82 38.58 -8.37 -4.06
C LEU A 82 37.88 -8.50 -2.70
N VAL A 83 37.86 -9.68 -2.11
CA VAL A 83 37.30 -9.91 -0.76
C VAL A 83 38.01 -9.04 0.29
N GLU A 84 39.32 -8.88 0.20
CA GLU A 84 40.13 -8.05 1.10
C GLU A 84 39.87 -6.53 0.89
N LYS A 85 39.61 -6.10 -0.36
CA LYS A 85 39.10 -4.74 -0.64
C LYS A 85 37.68 -4.54 -0.11
N PHE A 86 36.81 -5.53 -0.23
CA PHE A 86 35.45 -5.48 0.27
C PHE A 86 35.39 -5.53 1.80
N SER A 87 36.26 -6.30 2.47
CA SER A 87 36.37 -6.29 3.93
C SER A 87 36.86 -4.93 4.44
N HIS A 88 37.74 -4.25 3.71
CA HIS A 88 38.13 -2.88 4.03
C HIS A 88 36.98 -1.88 3.84
N MET A 89 36.14 -2.03 2.82
CA MET A 89 34.95 -1.18 2.66
C MET A 89 33.86 -1.47 3.70
N LEU A 90 33.68 -2.73 4.10
CA LEU A 90 32.77 -3.14 5.18
C LEU A 90 33.29 -2.75 6.58
N HIS A 91 34.61 -2.56 6.74
CA HIS A 91 35.24 -2.08 7.98
C HIS A 91 35.53 -0.57 8.00
N GLN A 92 35.07 0.20 7.02
CA GLN A 92 35.11 1.68 7.10
C GLN A 92 33.95 2.21 7.95
N THR A 93 33.88 1.77 9.21
CA THR A 93 33.32 2.58 10.29
C THR A 93 34.40 3.54 10.77
N SER A 94 34.69 4.58 9.98
CA SER A 94 35.12 5.83 10.60
C SER A 94 33.86 6.48 11.16
N PRO A 95 33.70 6.61 12.49
CA PRO A 95 32.57 7.32 13.06
C PRO A 95 32.56 8.75 12.49
N PRO A 96 31.40 9.32 12.13
CA PRO A 96 31.37 10.75 11.83
C PRO A 96 31.84 11.46 13.09
N THR A 97 32.99 12.14 12.97
CA THR A 97 33.50 12.99 14.03
C THR A 97 32.47 14.09 14.25
N ALA A 98 32.11 14.35 15.51
CA ALA A 98 31.17 15.39 15.88
C ALA A 98 31.49 16.69 15.11
N CYS A 99 30.51 17.17 14.33
CA CYS A 99 30.63 18.43 13.65
C CYS A 99 30.55 19.54 14.71
N HIS A 100 31.67 20.22 14.98
CA HIS A 100 31.65 21.47 15.74
C HIS A 100 31.10 22.57 14.82
N ILE A 101 29.83 22.91 15.00
CA ILE A 101 29.16 23.99 14.26
C ILE A 101 29.49 25.33 14.91
N SER A 102 29.96 26.27 14.09
CA SER A 102 30.26 27.65 14.50
C SER A 102 28.98 28.43 14.79
N ARG A 103 28.99 29.28 15.82
CA ARG A 103 27.86 30.13 16.22
C ARG A 103 27.57 31.18 15.14
N ASN A 104 26.50 30.98 14.38
CA ASN A 104 25.56 32.02 13.94
C ASN A 104 24.31 31.39 13.31
N VAL A 105 23.18 31.42 14.03
CA VAL A 105 21.77 31.48 13.56
C VAL A 105 21.27 30.55 12.41
N VAL A 106 21.97 29.47 12.08
CA VAL A 106 21.54 28.38 11.16
C VAL A 106 21.40 27.04 11.91
N VAL A 107 21.34 27.09 13.25
CA VAL A 107 21.61 25.93 14.12
C VAL A 107 20.47 24.90 14.09
N GLU A 108 19.22 25.34 14.06
CA GLU A 108 18.04 24.47 14.16
C GLU A 108 17.78 23.71 12.85
N ASP A 109 17.80 24.40 11.71
CA ASP A 109 17.68 23.79 10.38
C ASP A 109 18.84 22.81 10.11
N GLU A 110 20.09 23.17 10.46
CA GLU A 110 21.24 22.29 10.32
C GLU A 110 21.13 21.05 11.21
N ALA A 111 20.66 21.20 12.45
CA ALA A 111 20.45 20.07 13.36
C ALA A 111 19.41 19.10 12.80
N VAL A 112 18.29 19.60 12.29
CA VAL A 112 17.24 18.77 11.67
C VAL A 112 17.77 18.09 10.40
N SER A 113 18.42 18.86 9.51
CA SER A 113 18.96 18.33 8.26
C SER A 113 20.05 17.27 8.48
N ALA A 114 20.94 17.49 9.45
CA ALA A 114 21.97 16.52 9.81
C ALA A 114 21.37 15.25 10.41
N ALA A 115 20.39 15.38 11.31
CA ALA A 115 19.68 14.23 11.88
C ALA A 115 18.92 13.44 10.81
N TYR A 116 18.21 14.14 9.93
CA TYR A 116 17.47 13.53 8.83
C TYR A 116 18.40 12.82 7.85
N SER A 117 19.52 13.44 7.49
CA SER A 117 20.54 12.84 6.62
C SER A 117 21.16 11.58 7.24
N ALA A 118 21.47 11.62 8.53
CA ALA A 118 21.96 10.44 9.27
C ALA A 118 20.92 9.31 9.33
N ALA A 119 19.65 9.67 9.53
CA ALA A 119 18.53 8.74 9.56
C ALA A 119 18.32 8.07 8.18
N CYS A 120 18.40 8.84 7.11
CA CYS A 120 18.34 8.34 5.73
C CYS A 120 19.52 7.42 5.39
N ALA A 121 20.74 7.76 5.84
CA ALA A 121 21.94 7.00 5.51
C ALA A 121 22.07 5.69 6.30
N THR A 122 21.69 5.69 7.57
CA THR A 122 21.96 4.56 8.49
C THR A 122 20.70 3.88 9.02
N GLY A 123 19.50 4.40 8.67
CA GLY A 123 18.24 3.96 9.26
C GLY A 123 18.07 4.37 10.73
N THR A 124 19.03 5.09 11.31
CA THR A 124 19.02 5.51 12.72
C THR A 124 19.56 6.92 12.88
N CYS A 125 19.07 7.67 13.86
CA CYS A 125 19.67 8.95 14.23
C CYS A 125 19.45 9.26 15.70
N THR A 126 20.27 10.15 16.22
CA THR A 126 20.12 10.70 17.57
C THR A 126 19.93 12.20 17.47
N ILE A 127 18.91 12.71 18.14
CA ILE A 127 18.63 14.15 18.23
C ILE A 127 18.85 14.57 19.68
N ASP A 128 19.91 15.34 19.90
CA ASP A 128 20.29 15.88 21.21
C ASP A 128 20.02 17.39 21.33
N VAL A 129 18.84 17.78 20.85
CA VAL A 129 18.29 19.13 21.04
C VAL A 129 16.87 19.01 21.59
N VAL A 130 16.46 19.99 22.40
CA VAL A 130 15.08 20.12 22.86
C VAL A 130 14.25 20.65 21.70
N VAL A 131 13.36 19.83 21.15
CA VAL A 131 12.41 20.24 20.11
C VAL A 131 11.12 20.67 20.79
N ASP A 132 10.98 21.97 21.01
CA ASP A 132 9.78 22.62 21.55
C ASP A 132 9.23 23.67 20.56
N VAL A 133 8.21 24.42 20.99
CA VAL A 133 7.60 25.49 20.18
C VAL A 133 8.64 26.56 19.80
N VAL A 134 9.59 26.86 20.69
CA VAL A 134 10.63 27.86 20.42
C VAL A 134 11.56 27.35 19.33
N PHE A 135 12.03 26.10 19.43
CA PHE A 135 12.86 25.47 18.39
C PHE A 135 12.19 25.54 17.02
N VAL A 136 10.91 25.15 16.95
CA VAL A 136 10.15 25.10 15.70
C VAL A 136 9.95 26.49 15.09
N ARG A 137 9.73 27.52 15.91
CA ARG A 137 9.61 28.92 15.44
C ARG A 137 10.90 29.49 14.84
N HIS A 138 12.06 28.89 15.16
CA HIS A 138 13.34 29.32 14.60
C HIS A 138 13.71 28.59 13.31
N LEU A 139 12.93 27.57 12.90
CA LEU A 139 13.10 26.94 11.58
C LEU A 139 12.83 27.96 10.48
N ARG A 140 13.76 28.05 9.53
CA ARG A 140 13.68 29.00 8.41
C ARG A 140 13.22 28.35 7.12
N PHE A 141 13.43 27.04 6.97
CA PHE A 141 13.11 26.35 5.73
C PHE A 141 11.92 25.39 5.89
N PRO A 142 10.90 25.48 5.01
CA PRO A 142 9.79 24.53 4.97
C PRO A 142 10.24 23.07 4.85
N SER A 143 11.34 22.82 4.13
CA SER A 143 11.95 21.49 4.03
C SER A 143 12.39 20.95 5.38
N SER A 144 12.96 21.79 6.24
CA SER A 144 13.36 21.38 7.60
C SER A 144 12.15 21.07 8.46
N ALA A 145 11.05 21.82 8.34
CA ALA A 145 9.81 21.49 9.04
C ALA A 145 9.21 20.15 8.57
N LEU A 146 9.24 19.86 7.27
CA LEU A 146 8.83 18.54 6.74
C LEU A 146 9.74 17.40 7.25
N MET A 147 11.06 17.59 7.20
CA MET A 147 12.03 16.62 7.73
C MET A 147 11.82 16.38 9.24
N LEU A 148 11.56 17.45 10.00
CA LEU A 148 11.28 17.34 11.43
C LEU A 148 10.01 16.55 11.69
N LEU A 149 8.91 16.87 11.00
CA LEU A 149 7.66 16.11 11.11
C LEU A 149 7.88 14.63 10.76
N GLU A 150 8.68 14.35 9.73
CA GLU A 150 9.01 12.96 9.37
C GLU A 150 9.83 12.29 10.47
N LEU A 151 10.84 12.93 11.05
CA LEU A 151 11.62 12.37 12.17
C LEU A 151 10.76 12.11 13.41
N MET A 152 9.76 12.96 13.67
CA MET A 152 8.83 12.80 14.78
C MET A 152 7.91 11.60 14.60
N GLU A 153 7.52 11.28 13.37
CA GLU A 153 6.53 10.24 13.07
C GLU A 153 7.07 9.02 12.30
N SER A 154 8.38 8.97 12.03
CA SER A 154 8.99 7.92 11.20
C SER A 154 8.93 6.56 11.89
N ARG A 155 8.48 5.55 11.13
CA ARG A 155 8.63 4.13 11.45
C ARG A 155 9.76 3.43 10.70
N CYS A 156 10.31 4.07 9.68
CA CYS A 156 11.40 3.49 8.88
C CYS A 156 12.77 3.86 9.43
N MET A 157 12.82 4.80 10.37
CA MET A 157 14.04 5.27 11.00
C MET A 157 13.91 5.13 12.51
N LYS A 158 14.95 4.63 13.16
CA LYS A 158 15.04 4.62 14.61
C LYS A 158 15.59 5.96 15.09
N VAL A 159 14.71 6.84 15.54
CA VAL A 159 15.07 8.15 16.08
C VAL A 159 15.21 8.07 17.61
N CYS A 160 16.40 8.35 18.13
CA CYS A 160 16.67 8.45 19.55
C CYS A 160 16.57 9.91 20.01
N TRP A 161 15.55 10.21 20.81
CA TRP A 161 15.31 11.53 21.39
C TRP A 161 15.91 11.60 22.81
N THR A 162 17.12 12.13 22.95
CA THR A 162 17.83 12.16 24.26
C THR A 162 17.15 13.09 25.27
N ARG A 163 16.43 14.11 24.77
CA ARG A 163 15.69 15.10 25.56
C ARG A 163 14.18 14.81 25.63
N GLY A 164 13.76 13.60 25.25
CA GLY A 164 12.36 13.19 25.16
C GLY A 164 11.75 13.46 23.79
N LYS A 165 10.87 12.54 23.33
CA LYS A 165 10.19 12.69 22.03
C LYS A 165 9.26 13.91 22.08
N PRO A 166 9.37 14.85 21.12
CA PRO A 166 8.48 16.00 21.06
C PRO A 166 7.02 15.57 20.80
N CYS A 167 6.10 16.30 21.42
CA CYS A 167 4.66 16.13 21.18
C CYS A 167 4.21 17.01 20.02
N LEU A 168 3.41 16.48 19.10
CA LEU A 168 2.71 17.27 18.07
C LEU A 168 1.54 18.04 18.70
N SER A 169 1.87 19.01 19.55
CA SER A 169 0.87 19.90 20.14
C SER A 169 0.33 20.87 19.09
N LYS A 170 -0.79 21.51 19.42
CA LYS A 170 -1.39 22.54 18.58
C LYS A 170 -0.41 23.68 18.30
N GLU A 171 0.34 24.13 19.30
CA GLU A 171 1.27 25.25 19.20
C GLU A 171 2.48 24.93 18.29
N VAL A 172 2.96 23.68 18.34
CA VAL A 172 4.02 23.18 17.45
C VAL A 172 3.51 23.17 16.01
N LEU A 173 2.35 22.55 15.77
CA LEU A 173 1.76 22.47 14.44
C LEU A 173 1.37 23.84 13.88
N ASP A 174 0.85 24.75 14.71
CA ASP A 174 0.52 26.12 14.32
C ASP A 174 1.77 26.89 13.89
N SER A 175 2.90 26.71 14.60
CA SER A 175 4.18 27.35 14.23
C SER A 175 4.74 26.79 12.91
N ILE A 176 4.58 25.48 12.66
CA ILE A 176 4.91 24.88 11.36
C ILE A 176 4.00 25.42 10.25
N CYS A 177 2.71 25.60 10.54
CA CYS A 177 1.76 26.18 9.60
C CYS A 177 2.09 27.63 9.26
N ASP A 178 2.61 28.42 10.20
CA ASP A 178 3.08 29.79 9.95
C ASP A 178 4.19 29.77 8.89
N LEU A 179 5.22 28.93 9.10
CA LEU A 179 6.33 28.78 8.15
C LEU A 179 5.86 28.31 6.76
N PHE A 180 4.94 27.34 6.71
CA PHE A 180 4.36 26.87 5.46
C PHE A 180 3.50 27.91 4.77
N ALA A 181 2.79 28.77 5.51
CA ALA A 181 1.99 29.84 4.93
C ALA A 181 2.86 30.95 4.33
N GLU A 182 4.00 31.27 4.96
CA GLU A 182 4.98 32.23 4.44
C GLU A 182 5.65 31.74 3.13
N HIS A 183 5.83 30.42 3.01
CA HIS A 183 6.47 29.78 1.86
C HIS A 183 5.54 28.79 1.16
N GLU A 184 4.26 29.14 0.97
CA GLU A 184 3.22 28.22 0.45
C GLU A 184 3.61 27.57 -0.88
N GLN A 185 4.35 28.27 -1.74
CA GLN A 185 4.83 27.76 -3.03
C GLN A 185 5.84 26.61 -2.93
N SER A 186 6.54 26.48 -1.79
CA SER A 186 7.51 25.41 -1.53
C SER A 186 6.86 24.05 -1.25
N LEU A 187 5.58 24.05 -0.87
CA LEU A 187 4.81 22.83 -0.70
C LEU A 187 4.35 22.33 -2.07
N ASP A 188 5.06 21.34 -2.60
CA ASP A 188 4.61 20.64 -3.78
C ASP A 188 3.40 19.73 -3.47
N PHE A 189 2.83 19.14 -4.52
CA PHE A 189 1.72 18.21 -4.40
C PHE A 189 2.03 17.04 -3.46
N ARG A 190 3.25 16.50 -3.53
CA ARG A 190 3.66 15.31 -2.77
C ARG A 190 3.76 15.60 -1.28
N ALA A 191 4.40 16.72 -0.92
CA ALA A 191 4.47 17.20 0.45
C ALA A 191 3.06 17.45 1.00
N THR A 192 2.19 18.06 0.20
CA THR A 192 0.80 18.33 0.59
C THR A 192 0.01 17.04 0.85
N CYS A 193 0.12 16.05 -0.04
CA CYS A 193 -0.51 14.74 0.14
C CYS A 193 0.05 13.99 1.35
N TRP A 194 1.36 14.05 1.59
CA TRP A 194 1.98 13.45 2.77
C TRP A 194 1.47 14.06 4.08
N LEU A 195 1.32 15.39 4.14
CA LEU A 195 0.74 16.08 5.29
C LEU A 195 -0.73 15.68 5.51
N LEU A 196 -1.51 15.47 4.45
CA LEU A 196 -2.87 14.93 4.58
C LEU A 196 -2.89 13.48 5.08
N SER A 197 -1.96 12.64 4.64
CA SER A 197 -1.82 11.28 5.17
C SER A 197 -1.45 11.28 6.66
N LEU A 198 -0.58 12.21 7.08
CA LEU A 198 -0.23 12.40 8.48
C LEU A 198 -1.46 12.76 9.33
N LEU A 199 -2.35 13.61 8.81
CA LEU A 199 -3.57 14.04 9.50
C LEU A 199 -4.69 12.98 9.51
N GLY A 200 -4.78 12.15 8.48
CA GLY A 200 -5.86 11.16 8.32
C GLY A 200 -5.74 9.93 9.22
N GLY A 201 -4.62 9.75 9.92
CA GLY A 201 -4.44 8.65 10.88
C GLY A 201 -4.47 7.24 10.28
N ASP A 202 -4.55 7.13 8.94
CA ASP A 202 -4.76 5.85 8.28
C ASP A 202 -3.47 5.04 8.22
N THR A 203 -3.37 4.16 9.20
CA THR A 203 -2.37 3.11 9.40
C THR A 203 -0.90 3.59 9.41
N GLN A 204 -0.29 3.42 10.58
CA GLN A 204 1.16 3.29 10.78
C GLN A 204 1.96 4.51 11.26
N VAL A 205 1.40 5.32 12.16
CA VAL A 205 2.15 6.31 12.95
C VAL A 205 2.38 5.78 14.37
N SER A 206 3.61 5.83 14.91
CA SER A 206 3.89 5.41 16.31
C SER A 206 3.81 6.62 17.25
N GLY A 207 2.60 6.92 17.69
CA GLY A 207 2.33 8.01 18.61
C GLY A 207 0.83 8.15 18.86
N PRO A 208 0.41 8.91 19.89
CA PRO A 208 -0.97 9.34 19.98
C PRO A 208 -1.33 10.10 18.70
N PRO A 209 -2.51 9.85 18.10
CA PRO A 209 -2.91 10.54 16.88
C PRO A 209 -2.94 12.05 17.12
N ILE A 210 -2.58 12.83 16.09
CA ILE A 210 -2.75 14.29 16.11
C ILE A 210 -4.22 14.57 16.39
N THR A 211 -4.50 15.33 17.45
CA THR A 211 -5.88 15.68 17.78
C THR A 211 -6.48 16.54 16.66
N LEU A 212 -7.77 16.36 16.38
CA LEU A 212 -8.46 17.12 15.32
C LEU A 212 -8.31 18.64 15.50
N SER A 213 -8.32 19.12 16.74
CA SER A 213 -8.15 20.54 17.06
C SER A 213 -6.75 21.06 16.77
N ALA A 214 -5.71 20.24 16.93
CA ALA A 214 -4.33 20.58 16.64
C ALA A 214 -4.03 20.53 15.12
N GLY A 215 -4.62 19.56 14.40
CA GLY A 215 -4.41 19.39 12.96
C GLY A 215 -5.24 20.31 12.06
N LYS A 216 -6.26 21.00 12.60
CA LYS A 216 -7.24 21.77 11.80
C LYS A 216 -6.61 22.83 10.91
N ARG A 217 -5.58 23.53 11.37
CA ARG A 217 -4.91 24.60 10.61
C ARG A 217 -4.08 24.03 9.46
N LEU A 218 -3.33 22.95 9.73
CA LEU A 218 -2.57 22.23 8.72
C LEU A 218 -3.47 21.64 7.64
N PHE A 219 -4.61 21.06 8.04
CA PHE A 219 -5.61 20.54 7.10
C PHE A 219 -6.11 21.64 6.15
N ARG A 220 -6.51 22.80 6.68
CA ARG A 220 -6.97 23.94 5.87
C ARG A 220 -5.89 24.45 4.91
N LEU A 221 -4.64 24.48 5.36
CA LEU A 221 -3.50 24.87 4.52
C LEU A 221 -3.31 23.86 3.38
N CYS A 222 -3.36 22.56 3.66
CA CYS A 222 -3.25 21.52 2.63
C CYS A 222 -4.39 21.60 1.61
N VAL A 223 -5.63 21.78 2.05
CA VAL A 223 -6.79 21.96 1.17
C VAL A 223 -6.64 23.19 0.28
N ARG A 224 -6.21 24.33 0.86
CA ARG A 224 -5.94 25.55 0.10
C ARG A 224 -4.84 25.32 -0.95
N ARG A 225 -3.76 24.65 -0.57
CA ARG A 225 -2.66 24.37 -1.48
C ARG A 225 -3.07 23.43 -2.62
N ILE A 226 -3.85 22.39 -2.31
CA ILE A 226 -4.45 21.51 -3.34
C ILE A 226 -5.31 22.32 -4.30
N HIS A 227 -6.22 23.16 -3.79
CA HIS A 227 -7.08 23.98 -4.63
C HIS A 227 -6.28 24.84 -5.61
N TYR A 228 -5.15 25.40 -5.17
CA TYR A 228 -4.25 26.14 -6.05
C TYR A 228 -3.57 25.25 -7.11
N LEU A 229 -3.20 24.02 -6.75
CA LEU A 229 -2.51 23.08 -7.65
C LEU A 229 -3.47 22.40 -8.63
N LEU A 230 -4.76 22.28 -8.31
CA LEU A 230 -5.76 21.52 -9.08
C LEU A 230 -5.67 21.70 -10.61
N PRO A 231 -5.56 22.92 -11.16
CA PRO A 231 -5.55 23.11 -12.62
C PRO A 231 -4.36 22.44 -13.33
N ASP A 232 -3.26 22.26 -12.62
CA ASP A 232 -2.00 21.74 -13.17
C ASP A 232 -1.77 20.26 -12.82
N LEU A 233 -2.65 19.64 -12.03
CA LEU A 233 -2.48 18.25 -11.61
C LEU A 233 -2.83 17.27 -12.73
N PRO A 234 -1.98 16.25 -12.96
CA PRO A 234 -2.35 15.16 -13.85
C PRO A 234 -3.54 14.38 -13.26
N LEU A 235 -4.28 13.69 -14.12
CA LEU A 235 -5.49 12.95 -13.74
C LEU A 235 -5.26 11.95 -12.60
N GLU A 236 -4.12 11.25 -12.60
CA GLU A 236 -3.75 10.34 -11.51
C GLU A 236 -3.67 11.06 -10.15
N ASP A 237 -3.01 12.21 -10.11
CA ASP A 237 -2.86 13.02 -8.90
C ASP A 237 -4.22 13.62 -8.44
N LEU A 238 -5.10 13.99 -9.38
CA LEU A 238 -6.46 14.44 -9.08
C LEU A 238 -7.27 13.35 -8.37
N LEU A 239 -7.27 12.13 -8.90
CA LEU A 239 -7.98 10.99 -8.30
C LEU A 239 -7.40 10.63 -6.94
N LEU A 240 -6.08 10.72 -6.77
CA LEU A 240 -5.42 10.46 -5.49
C LEU A 240 -5.81 11.45 -4.42
N VAL A 241 -5.80 12.74 -4.73
CA VAL A 241 -6.26 13.76 -3.80
C VAL A 241 -7.73 13.58 -3.48
N TYR A 242 -8.56 13.25 -4.48
CA TYR A 242 -9.97 12.97 -4.25
C TYR A 242 -10.14 11.89 -3.19
N VAL A 243 -9.49 10.74 -3.40
CA VAL A 243 -9.54 9.60 -2.49
C VAL A 243 -9.05 10.00 -1.09
N GLN A 244 -7.93 10.71 -0.98
CA GLN A 244 -7.38 11.14 0.31
C GLN A 244 -8.33 12.07 1.07
N LEU A 245 -8.90 13.08 0.41
CA LEU A 245 -9.81 14.05 1.02
C LEU A 245 -11.19 13.45 1.33
N ALA A 246 -11.66 12.51 0.51
CA ALA A 246 -12.94 11.85 0.74
C ALA A 246 -12.87 10.82 1.87
N HIS A 247 -11.72 10.19 2.13
CA HIS A 247 -11.53 9.29 3.27
C HIS A 247 -11.21 10.00 4.59
N ILE A 248 -10.61 11.20 4.57
CA ILE A 248 -10.13 11.83 5.81
C ILE A 248 -11.28 12.06 6.82
N GLU A 249 -11.18 11.47 8.01
CA GLU A 249 -12.23 11.56 9.03
C GLU A 249 -11.98 12.72 10.02
N GLY A 250 -13.06 13.22 10.65
CA GLY A 250 -12.99 14.23 11.71
C GLY A 250 -12.75 15.67 11.26
N TYR A 251 -12.45 15.92 9.99
CA TYR A 251 -12.39 17.25 9.40
C TYR A 251 -13.61 17.57 8.54
N GLU A 252 -13.95 18.86 8.45
CA GLU A 252 -14.99 19.34 7.52
C GLU A 252 -14.58 18.99 6.07
N LYS A 253 -15.46 18.30 5.34
CA LYS A 253 -15.18 17.89 3.96
C LYS A 253 -15.00 19.12 3.06
N PRO A 254 -13.91 19.23 2.28
CA PRO A 254 -13.65 20.38 1.44
C PRO A 254 -14.48 20.31 0.16
N PHE A 255 -15.79 20.54 0.28
CA PHE A 255 -16.78 20.32 -0.78
C PHE A 255 -16.52 21.11 -2.06
N ILE A 256 -15.87 22.29 -1.98
CA ILE A 256 -15.49 23.07 -3.16
C ILE A 256 -14.43 22.31 -3.97
N VAL A 257 -13.34 21.89 -3.32
CA VAL A 257 -12.23 21.16 -3.95
C VAL A 257 -12.71 19.80 -4.46
N LEU A 258 -13.47 19.06 -3.64
CA LEU A 258 -14.04 17.78 -4.05
C LEU A 258 -14.98 17.94 -5.24
N GLY A 259 -15.91 18.90 -5.19
CA GLY A 259 -16.85 19.16 -6.29
C GLY A 259 -16.17 19.60 -7.58
N GLU A 260 -15.06 20.34 -7.50
CA GLU A 260 -14.27 20.69 -8.67
C GLU A 260 -13.60 19.47 -9.30
N ILE A 261 -12.97 18.59 -8.49
CA ILE A 261 -12.40 17.33 -8.98
C ILE A 261 -13.49 16.45 -9.59
N GLU A 262 -14.63 16.31 -8.92
CA GLU A 262 -15.78 15.53 -9.39
C GLU A 262 -16.25 16.01 -10.76
N ARG A 263 -16.42 17.34 -10.92
CA ARG A 263 -16.78 17.96 -12.20
C ARG A 263 -15.74 17.68 -13.29
N LEU A 264 -14.45 17.81 -12.97
CA LEU A 264 -13.36 17.53 -13.91
C LEU A 264 -13.42 16.05 -14.34
N VAL A 265 -13.46 15.12 -13.40
CA VAL A 265 -13.51 13.67 -13.65
C VAL A 265 -14.70 13.29 -14.54
N LEU A 266 -15.88 13.85 -14.32
CA LEU A 266 -17.05 13.57 -15.16
C LEU A 266 -16.89 14.08 -16.59
N SER A 267 -16.19 15.21 -16.77
CA SER A 267 -15.90 15.80 -18.09
C SER A 267 -14.71 15.17 -18.81
N THR A 268 -13.87 14.41 -18.10
CA THR A 268 -12.68 13.77 -18.66
C THR A 268 -13.08 12.64 -19.62
N PRO A 269 -12.50 12.60 -20.84
CA PRO A 269 -12.77 11.53 -21.79
C PRO A 269 -12.08 10.22 -21.37
N SER A 270 -12.67 9.08 -21.75
CA SER A 270 -12.26 7.74 -21.26
C SER A 270 -10.81 7.38 -21.58
N ASP A 271 -10.29 7.88 -22.70
CA ASP A 271 -8.91 7.65 -23.16
C ASP A 271 -7.87 8.22 -22.20
N GLN A 272 -8.16 9.34 -21.51
CA GLN A 272 -7.22 9.92 -20.54
C GLN A 272 -7.02 9.05 -19.30
N PHE A 273 -7.98 8.22 -18.94
CA PHE A 273 -7.85 7.27 -17.83
C PHE A 273 -6.88 6.12 -18.14
N THR A 274 -6.54 5.90 -19.42
CA THR A 274 -5.56 4.88 -19.82
C THR A 274 -4.12 5.21 -19.37
N GLY A 275 -3.85 6.44 -18.93
CA GLY A 275 -2.57 6.82 -18.34
C GLY A 275 -2.49 6.62 -16.82
N VAL A 276 -3.62 6.43 -16.14
CA VAL A 276 -3.69 6.34 -14.67
C VAL A 276 -3.37 4.92 -14.21
N SER A 277 -2.60 4.76 -13.14
CA SER A 277 -2.32 3.44 -12.57
C SER A 277 -3.59 2.68 -12.11
N THR A 278 -3.62 1.35 -12.33
CA THR A 278 -4.77 0.49 -12.03
C THR A 278 -5.23 0.58 -10.57
N ASN A 279 -4.28 0.51 -9.62
CA ASN A 279 -4.58 0.64 -8.19
C ASN A 279 -5.33 1.93 -7.84
N VAL A 280 -4.96 3.05 -8.46
CA VAL A 280 -5.59 4.35 -8.20
C VAL A 280 -7.00 4.38 -8.75
N LEU A 281 -7.20 3.88 -9.97
CA LEU A 281 -8.52 3.76 -10.57
C LEU A 281 -9.43 2.88 -9.73
N LEU A 282 -8.99 1.67 -9.36
CA LEU A 282 -9.79 0.75 -8.56
C LEU A 282 -10.19 1.37 -7.22
N TRP A 283 -9.26 2.04 -6.55
CA TRP A 283 -9.57 2.68 -5.27
C TRP A 283 -10.55 3.84 -5.44
N PHE A 284 -10.36 4.69 -6.45
CA PHE A 284 -11.30 5.76 -6.79
C PHE A 284 -12.69 5.20 -7.13
N MET A 285 -12.79 4.13 -7.90
CA MET A 285 -14.06 3.53 -8.33
C MET A 285 -14.89 2.96 -7.18
N THR A 286 -14.24 2.61 -6.06
CA THR A 286 -14.93 2.21 -4.82
C THR A 286 -15.44 3.39 -3.98
N MET A 287 -15.14 4.63 -4.35
CA MET A 287 -15.57 5.80 -3.59
C MET A 287 -17.07 6.07 -3.76
N PRO A 288 -17.76 6.60 -2.72
CA PRO A 288 -19.20 6.89 -2.79
C PRO A 288 -19.62 7.73 -3.99
N PHE A 289 -18.77 8.66 -4.43
CA PHE A 289 -19.03 9.44 -5.66
C PHE A 289 -19.00 8.55 -6.91
N ALA A 290 -17.92 7.82 -7.14
CA ALA A 290 -17.81 6.95 -8.31
C ALA A 290 -18.91 5.89 -8.34
N VAL A 291 -19.24 5.29 -7.18
CA VAL A 291 -20.34 4.34 -7.02
C VAL A 291 -21.70 4.94 -7.40
N ARG A 292 -21.96 6.21 -7.06
CA ARG A 292 -23.20 6.90 -7.48
C ARG A 292 -23.22 7.22 -8.97
N HIS A 293 -22.07 7.31 -9.62
CA HIS A 293 -21.94 7.60 -11.05
C HIS A 293 -21.64 6.31 -11.82
N ALA A 294 -22.63 5.41 -11.87
CA ALA A 294 -22.49 4.11 -12.51
C ALA A 294 -21.99 4.18 -13.97
N ASP A 295 -22.43 5.17 -14.75
CA ASP A 295 -21.94 5.40 -16.13
C ASP A 295 -20.43 5.69 -16.20
N LEU A 296 -19.87 6.36 -15.20
CA LEU A 296 -18.42 6.55 -15.10
C LEU A 296 -17.74 5.21 -14.82
N ASN A 297 -18.24 4.45 -13.85
CA ASN A 297 -17.67 3.15 -13.50
C ASN A 297 -17.76 2.14 -14.66
N LEU A 298 -18.88 2.13 -15.40
CA LEU A 298 -19.03 1.30 -16.60
C LEU A 298 -17.96 1.64 -17.65
N ARG A 299 -17.76 2.94 -17.95
CA ARG A 299 -16.71 3.41 -18.88
C ARG A 299 -15.30 3.07 -18.41
N LEU A 300 -15.04 3.12 -17.11
CA LEU A 300 -13.71 2.81 -16.56
C LEU A 300 -13.43 1.30 -16.58
N CYS A 301 -14.44 0.47 -16.30
CA CYS A 301 -14.34 -0.99 -16.41
C CYS A 301 -13.96 -1.42 -17.82
N THR A 302 -14.64 -0.91 -18.85
CA THR A 302 -14.37 -1.28 -20.25
C THR A 302 -12.96 -0.88 -20.69
N GLY A 303 -12.37 0.15 -20.07
CA GLY A 303 -10.98 0.53 -20.27
C GLY A 303 -9.95 -0.50 -19.79
N TRP A 304 -10.32 -1.42 -18.88
CA TRP A 304 -9.37 -2.41 -18.35
C TRP A 304 -8.95 -3.44 -19.40
N THR A 305 -9.88 -3.91 -20.23
CA THR A 305 -9.59 -4.86 -21.32
C THR A 305 -8.91 -4.19 -22.51
N ALA A 306 -9.36 -2.99 -22.88
CA ALA A 306 -8.78 -2.21 -23.99
C ALA A 306 -7.27 -1.94 -23.80
N ALA A 307 -6.84 -1.75 -22.55
CA ALA A 307 -5.44 -1.54 -22.20
C ALA A 307 -4.70 -2.82 -21.73
N SER A 308 -5.33 -4.00 -21.84
CA SER A 308 -4.79 -5.29 -21.35
C SER A 308 -4.34 -5.25 -19.87
N ARG A 309 -4.98 -4.41 -19.05
CA ARG A 309 -4.57 -4.19 -17.64
C ARG A 309 -4.95 -5.35 -16.73
N ILE A 310 -6.05 -6.05 -17.04
CA ILE A 310 -6.62 -7.11 -16.21
C ILE A 310 -5.62 -8.26 -15.99
N THR A 311 -4.73 -8.52 -16.95
CA THR A 311 -3.78 -9.65 -16.87
C THR A 311 -2.75 -9.49 -15.75
N ASP A 312 -2.49 -8.24 -15.34
CA ASP A 312 -1.47 -7.92 -14.33
C ASP A 312 -2.06 -7.67 -12.94
N PHE A 313 -3.38 -7.87 -12.76
CA PHE A 313 -4.03 -7.56 -11.49
C PHE A 313 -3.50 -8.46 -10.36
N THR A 314 -3.10 -7.83 -9.24
CA THR A 314 -2.82 -8.55 -8.00
C THR A 314 -4.11 -9.14 -7.41
N LYS A 315 -3.97 -10.00 -6.40
CA LYS A 315 -5.10 -10.52 -5.63
C LYS A 315 -6.04 -9.41 -5.14
N GLU A 316 -5.49 -8.34 -4.56
CA GLU A 316 -6.27 -7.21 -4.04
C GLU A 316 -6.99 -6.45 -5.15
N GLU A 317 -6.31 -6.23 -6.27
CA GLU A 317 -6.89 -5.57 -7.44
C GLU A 317 -8.03 -6.41 -8.04
N CYS A 318 -7.87 -7.74 -8.11
CA CYS A 318 -8.92 -8.65 -8.55
C CYS A 318 -10.16 -8.57 -7.66
N LEU A 319 -9.97 -8.55 -6.33
CA LEU A 319 -11.08 -8.49 -5.38
C LEU A 319 -11.84 -7.15 -5.47
N ALA A 320 -11.10 -6.04 -5.65
CA ALA A 320 -11.70 -4.73 -5.86
C ALA A 320 -12.46 -4.69 -7.19
N ALA A 321 -11.84 -5.14 -8.28
CA ALA A 321 -12.45 -5.19 -9.61
C ALA A 321 -13.73 -6.04 -9.63
N PHE A 322 -13.70 -7.22 -9.01
CA PHE A 322 -14.87 -8.09 -8.91
C PHE A 322 -16.01 -7.44 -8.12
N THR A 323 -15.68 -6.79 -7.00
CA THR A 323 -16.67 -6.05 -6.19
C THR A 323 -17.32 -4.92 -7.00
N ILE A 324 -16.51 -4.16 -7.75
CA ILE A 324 -17.01 -3.08 -8.62
C ILE A 324 -17.96 -3.64 -9.68
N VAL A 325 -17.55 -4.69 -10.39
CA VAL A 325 -18.36 -5.31 -11.45
C VAL A 325 -19.67 -5.86 -10.88
N ALA A 326 -19.62 -6.59 -9.76
CA ALA A 326 -20.82 -7.11 -9.10
C ALA A 326 -21.80 -5.99 -8.68
N ALA A 327 -21.29 -4.87 -8.16
CA ALA A 327 -22.12 -3.71 -7.81
C ALA A 327 -22.76 -3.05 -9.05
N LEU A 328 -22.06 -3.05 -10.19
CA LEU A 328 -22.64 -2.59 -11.46
C LEU A 328 -23.77 -3.51 -11.92
N HIS A 329 -23.63 -4.83 -11.76
CA HIS A 329 -24.70 -5.79 -12.07
C HIS A 329 -25.94 -5.63 -11.19
N GLU A 330 -25.75 -5.25 -9.92
CA GLU A 330 -26.85 -4.94 -9.01
C GLU A 330 -27.55 -3.62 -9.35
N GLY A 331 -26.78 -2.59 -9.72
CA GLY A 331 -27.28 -1.23 -9.88
C GLY A 331 -27.64 -0.79 -11.30
N CYS A 332 -27.26 -1.53 -12.34
CA CYS A 332 -27.40 -1.12 -13.75
C CYS A 332 -28.26 -2.08 -14.58
N SER A 333 -28.91 -1.53 -15.59
CA SER A 333 -29.63 -2.31 -16.61
C SER A 333 -28.72 -2.70 -17.78
N ALA A 334 -29.16 -3.70 -18.55
CA ALA A 334 -28.50 -4.09 -19.80
C ALA A 334 -28.42 -2.94 -20.82
N GLU A 335 -29.42 -2.05 -20.83
CA GLU A 335 -29.44 -0.87 -21.72
C GLU A 335 -28.33 0.12 -21.35
N SER A 336 -28.15 0.42 -20.06
CA SER A 336 -27.07 1.29 -19.57
C SER A 336 -25.69 0.72 -19.91
N ALA A 337 -25.51 -0.60 -19.70
CA ALA A 337 -24.26 -1.27 -20.06
C ALA A 337 -23.98 -1.21 -21.58
N ALA A 338 -25.01 -1.41 -22.42
CA ALA A 338 -24.89 -1.36 -23.88
C ALA A 338 -24.57 0.04 -24.42
N VAL A 339 -24.95 1.10 -23.71
CA VAL A 339 -24.55 2.48 -24.05
C VAL A 339 -23.06 2.71 -23.79
N ALA A 340 -22.52 2.10 -22.73
CA ALA A 340 -21.12 2.29 -22.35
C ALA A 340 -20.13 1.50 -23.22
N ALA A 341 -20.49 0.29 -23.66
CA ALA A 341 -19.72 -0.51 -24.60
C ALA A 341 -20.60 -1.59 -25.26
N ALA A 342 -20.11 -2.19 -26.34
CA ALA A 342 -20.82 -3.30 -26.97
C ALA A 342 -20.88 -4.52 -26.03
N LEU A 343 -21.95 -5.32 -26.14
CA LEU A 343 -22.12 -6.55 -25.34
C LEU A 343 -20.89 -7.46 -25.39
N ARG A 344 -20.26 -7.61 -26.57
CA ARG A 344 -19.04 -8.40 -26.75
C ARG A 344 -17.85 -7.89 -25.92
N ASP A 345 -17.73 -6.59 -25.71
CA ASP A 345 -16.65 -6.01 -24.92
C ASP A 345 -16.87 -6.34 -23.43
N TRP A 346 -18.13 -6.36 -22.98
CA TRP A 346 -18.52 -6.81 -21.65
C TRP A 346 -18.26 -8.29 -21.45
N GLU A 347 -18.64 -9.15 -22.39
CA GLU A 347 -18.31 -10.59 -22.36
C GLU A 347 -16.80 -10.80 -22.21
N THR A 348 -16.00 -10.07 -23.00
CA THR A 348 -14.53 -10.14 -22.95
C THR A 348 -13.98 -9.69 -21.59
N LEU A 349 -14.57 -8.66 -20.99
CA LEU A 349 -14.20 -8.17 -19.66
C LEU A 349 -14.50 -9.20 -18.58
N HIS A 350 -15.68 -9.81 -18.60
CA HIS A 350 -16.06 -10.84 -17.65
C HIS A 350 -15.14 -12.07 -17.78
N ASP A 351 -14.90 -12.55 -19.00
CA ASP A 351 -13.99 -13.68 -19.23
C ASP A 351 -12.60 -13.41 -18.68
N ALA A 352 -12.05 -12.22 -18.96
CA ALA A 352 -10.73 -11.82 -18.48
C ALA A 352 -10.69 -11.74 -16.94
N LEU A 353 -11.72 -11.13 -16.32
CA LEU A 353 -11.82 -11.02 -14.87
C LEU A 353 -11.95 -12.39 -14.19
N PHE A 354 -12.82 -13.26 -14.72
CA PHE A 354 -13.01 -14.61 -14.19
C PHE A 354 -11.74 -15.45 -14.32
N ALA A 355 -11.05 -15.37 -15.46
CA ALA A 355 -9.77 -16.04 -15.66
C ALA A 355 -8.71 -15.55 -14.65
N GLN A 356 -8.65 -14.23 -14.41
CA GLN A 356 -7.70 -13.67 -13.47
C GLN A 356 -8.02 -14.08 -12.02
N VAL A 357 -9.28 -14.01 -11.61
CA VAL A 357 -9.72 -14.49 -10.29
C VAL A 357 -9.40 -15.98 -10.14
N PHE A 358 -9.64 -16.79 -11.18
CA PHE A 358 -9.27 -18.20 -11.18
C PHE A 358 -7.78 -18.41 -10.96
N PHE A 359 -6.94 -17.59 -11.59
CA PHE A 359 -5.49 -17.65 -11.45
C PHE A 359 -5.04 -17.32 -10.01
N VAL A 360 -5.52 -16.20 -9.45
CA VAL A 360 -5.11 -15.74 -8.10
C VAL A 360 -5.86 -16.42 -6.94
N ALA A 361 -6.85 -17.27 -7.20
CA ALA A 361 -7.68 -17.93 -6.17
C ALA A 361 -6.88 -18.72 -5.12
N HIS A 362 -5.67 -19.19 -5.46
CA HIS A 362 -4.81 -19.93 -4.53
C HIS A 362 -4.19 -19.03 -3.44
N GLU A 363 -4.06 -17.73 -3.68
CA GLU A 363 -3.55 -16.73 -2.72
C GLU A 363 -4.66 -16.11 -1.85
N MET A 364 -5.92 -16.44 -2.15
CA MET A 364 -7.09 -15.93 -1.45
C MET A 364 -7.33 -16.68 -0.13
N THR A 365 -7.87 -15.94 0.83
CA THR A 365 -8.43 -16.50 2.07
C THR A 365 -9.83 -17.04 1.83
N ALA A 366 -10.32 -17.92 2.68
CA ALA A 366 -11.70 -18.42 2.62
C ALA A 366 -12.73 -17.27 2.61
N THR A 367 -12.48 -16.18 3.34
CA THR A 367 -13.34 -14.99 3.34
C THR A 367 -13.33 -14.29 1.98
N ASP A 368 -12.16 -14.15 1.35
CA ASP A 368 -12.05 -13.58 0.01
C ASP A 368 -12.79 -14.44 -1.03
N CYS A 369 -12.62 -15.77 -0.95
CA CYS A 369 -13.31 -16.72 -1.83
C CYS A 369 -14.83 -16.66 -1.64
N PHE A 370 -15.32 -16.65 -0.39
CA PHE A 370 -16.75 -16.53 -0.10
C PHE A 370 -17.32 -15.23 -0.65
N ARG A 371 -16.62 -14.10 -0.45
CA ARG A 371 -17.06 -12.80 -0.98
C ARG A 371 -17.27 -12.84 -2.49
N ILE A 372 -16.32 -13.42 -3.25
CA ILE A 372 -16.47 -13.55 -4.70
C ILE A 372 -17.67 -14.44 -5.05
N MET A 373 -17.85 -15.56 -4.35
CA MET A 373 -18.96 -16.48 -4.62
C MET A 373 -20.33 -15.83 -4.34
N ASP A 374 -20.46 -15.08 -3.25
CA ASP A 374 -21.68 -14.34 -2.92
C ASP A 374 -21.95 -13.24 -3.96
N GLN A 375 -20.93 -12.47 -4.34
CA GLN A 375 -21.03 -11.45 -5.39
C GLN A 375 -21.31 -12.02 -6.79
N SER A 376 -20.93 -13.28 -7.04
CA SER A 376 -21.21 -13.97 -8.31
C SER A 376 -22.71 -14.19 -8.53
N GLU A 377 -23.50 -14.25 -7.46
CA GLU A 377 -24.96 -14.32 -7.55
C GLU A 377 -25.51 -13.12 -8.30
N LEU A 378 -25.06 -11.91 -7.96
CA LEU A 378 -25.48 -10.66 -8.59
C LEU A 378 -25.23 -10.69 -10.10
N ILE A 379 -24.05 -11.16 -10.51
CA ILE A 379 -23.70 -11.28 -11.93
C ILE A 379 -24.63 -12.27 -12.63
N ASN A 380 -24.81 -13.46 -12.08
CA ASN A 380 -25.63 -14.52 -12.67
C ASN A 380 -27.12 -14.15 -12.81
N ILE A 381 -27.68 -13.37 -11.88
CA ILE A 381 -29.11 -13.01 -11.88
C ILE A 381 -29.42 -11.70 -12.61
N SER A 382 -28.44 -10.83 -12.82
CA SER A 382 -28.63 -9.49 -13.40
C SER A 382 -29.18 -9.48 -14.83
N GLY A 383 -29.06 -10.60 -15.54
CA GLY A 383 -29.58 -10.74 -16.91
C GLY A 383 -28.76 -10.00 -17.98
N TRP A 384 -27.58 -9.48 -17.65
CA TRP A 384 -26.61 -8.96 -18.60
C TRP A 384 -25.20 -9.47 -18.29
N GLY A 385 -24.33 -9.57 -19.30
CA GLY A 385 -23.03 -10.21 -19.17
C GLY A 385 -23.07 -11.72 -19.37
N ILE A 386 -22.08 -12.42 -18.81
CA ILE A 386 -21.96 -13.88 -18.91
C ILE A 386 -22.03 -14.52 -17.53
N THR A 387 -22.58 -15.74 -17.49
CA THR A 387 -22.64 -16.54 -16.27
C THR A 387 -21.23 -16.89 -15.79
N VAL A 388 -21.01 -16.79 -14.48
CA VAL A 388 -19.73 -17.12 -13.86
C VAL A 388 -19.41 -18.61 -14.10
N PRO A 389 -18.21 -18.96 -14.61
CA PRO A 389 -17.89 -20.35 -14.93
C PRO A 389 -17.97 -21.28 -13.72
N GLN A 390 -18.67 -22.42 -13.85
CA GLN A 390 -18.81 -23.40 -12.77
C GLN A 390 -17.46 -23.89 -12.23
N MET A 391 -16.44 -24.02 -13.10
CA MET A 391 -15.09 -24.41 -12.69
C MET A 391 -14.45 -23.42 -11.72
N LEU A 392 -14.73 -22.12 -11.86
CA LEU A 392 -14.25 -21.11 -10.93
C LEU A 392 -14.94 -21.25 -9.58
N LEU A 393 -16.27 -21.38 -9.58
CA LEU A 393 -17.08 -21.53 -8.35
C LEU A 393 -16.68 -22.78 -7.56
N GLU A 394 -16.45 -23.90 -8.25
CA GLU A 394 -15.94 -25.13 -7.65
C GLU A 394 -14.53 -24.96 -7.04
N LYS A 395 -13.66 -24.21 -7.71
CA LYS A 395 -12.30 -23.93 -7.20
C LYS A 395 -12.35 -23.10 -5.92
N LEU A 396 -13.18 -22.06 -5.87
CA LEU A 396 -13.37 -21.21 -4.70
C LEU A 396 -13.98 -22.00 -3.53
N LYS A 397 -15.02 -22.81 -3.79
CA LYS A 397 -15.63 -23.73 -2.81
C LYS A 397 -14.58 -24.67 -2.20
N LYS A 398 -13.79 -25.35 -3.04
CA LYS A 398 -12.73 -26.25 -2.58
C LYS A 398 -11.67 -25.54 -1.75
N ARG A 399 -11.33 -24.30 -2.09
CA ARG A 399 -10.37 -23.49 -1.33
C ARG A 399 -10.88 -23.20 0.09
N ILE A 400 -12.15 -22.80 0.23
CA ILE A 400 -12.80 -22.57 1.53
C ILE A 400 -12.76 -23.85 2.36
N LEU A 401 -13.27 -24.96 1.82
CA LEU A 401 -13.33 -26.25 2.52
C LEU A 401 -11.93 -26.73 2.94
N SER A 402 -10.94 -26.64 2.04
CA SER A 402 -9.57 -27.03 2.34
C SER A 402 -8.95 -26.18 3.46
N GLU A 403 -9.26 -24.90 3.54
CA GLU A 403 -8.75 -24.02 4.61
C GLU A 403 -9.41 -24.36 5.95
N CYS A 404 -10.73 -24.62 5.96
CA CYS A 404 -11.45 -25.10 7.15
C CYS A 404 -10.87 -26.43 7.67
N THR A 405 -10.64 -27.41 6.78
CA THR A 405 -10.06 -28.71 7.15
C THR A 405 -8.62 -28.56 7.65
N HIS A 406 -7.79 -27.75 6.97
CA HIS A 406 -6.41 -27.53 7.39
C HIS A 406 -6.34 -26.88 8.78
N TYR A 407 -7.18 -25.87 9.02
CA TYR A 407 -7.28 -25.20 10.32
C TYR A 407 -7.75 -26.16 11.43
N ALA A 408 -8.72 -27.04 11.11
CA ALA A 408 -9.21 -28.06 12.05
C ALA A 408 -8.17 -29.15 12.38
N MET A 409 -7.05 -29.22 11.64
CA MET A 409 -5.93 -30.12 11.90
C MET A 409 -4.70 -29.41 12.49
N ASP A 410 -4.70 -28.08 12.51
CA ASP A 410 -3.60 -27.29 13.07
C ASP A 410 -3.52 -27.46 14.60
N GLU A 411 -2.31 -27.54 15.15
CA GLU A 411 -2.05 -27.62 16.59
C GLU A 411 -2.07 -26.22 17.25
N CYS A 412 -1.83 -25.16 16.47
CA CYS A 412 -1.71 -23.77 16.94
C CYS A 412 -2.94 -22.91 16.58
N ARG A 413 -4.12 -23.34 17.04
CA ARG A 413 -5.40 -22.68 16.71
C ARG A 413 -5.58 -21.35 17.44
N VAL A 414 -6.12 -20.37 16.73
CA VAL A 414 -6.43 -19.03 17.23
C VAL A 414 -7.94 -18.79 17.07
N PRO A 415 -8.72 -18.63 18.16
CA PRO A 415 -10.19 -18.56 18.10
C PRO A 415 -10.73 -17.56 17.06
N GLU A 416 -10.10 -16.40 16.89
CA GLU A 416 -10.50 -15.39 15.91
C GLU A 416 -10.40 -15.88 14.46
N ALA A 417 -9.45 -16.76 14.15
CA ALA A 417 -9.34 -17.38 12.83
C ALA A 417 -10.45 -18.41 12.62
N ALA A 418 -10.79 -19.19 13.65
CA ALA A 418 -11.92 -20.14 13.62
C ALA A 418 -13.24 -19.42 13.35
N GLU A 419 -13.50 -18.29 14.02
CA GLU A 419 -14.72 -17.50 13.80
C GLU A 419 -14.84 -16.98 12.36
N ARG A 420 -13.74 -16.49 11.77
CA ARG A 420 -13.75 -16.00 10.38
C ARG A 420 -14.05 -17.11 9.39
N LEU A 421 -13.42 -18.27 9.58
CA LEU A 421 -13.67 -19.46 8.76
C LEU A 421 -15.11 -19.97 8.93
N LEU A 422 -15.63 -19.95 10.15
CA LEU A 422 -17.01 -20.35 10.45
C LEU A 422 -18.01 -19.45 9.71
N ARG A 423 -17.80 -18.13 9.71
CA ARG A 423 -18.63 -17.20 8.94
C ARG A 423 -18.60 -17.50 7.44
N ALA A 424 -17.43 -17.82 6.88
CA ALA A 424 -17.33 -18.18 5.47
C ALA A 424 -18.04 -19.51 5.16
N ALA A 425 -17.94 -20.51 6.04
CA ALA A 425 -18.60 -21.81 5.88
C ALA A 425 -20.14 -21.72 6.02
N LEU A 426 -20.64 -20.95 7.00
CA LEU A 426 -22.07 -20.68 7.16
C LEU A 426 -22.62 -19.89 5.96
N GLY A 427 -21.86 -18.90 5.47
CA GLY A 427 -22.21 -18.16 4.26
C GLY A 427 -22.27 -19.07 3.03
N LEU A 428 -21.32 -19.99 2.88
CA LEU A 428 -21.32 -20.99 1.80
C LEU A 428 -22.55 -21.90 1.89
N GLN A 429 -22.92 -22.37 3.08
CA GLN A 429 -24.14 -23.17 3.29
C GLN A 429 -25.39 -22.40 2.83
N ALA A 430 -25.52 -21.12 3.22
CA ALA A 430 -26.63 -20.27 2.82
C ALA A 430 -26.65 -20.02 1.30
N LEU A 431 -25.49 -19.85 0.65
CA LEU A 431 -25.38 -19.71 -0.80
C LEU A 431 -25.84 -20.97 -1.54
N MET A 432 -25.47 -22.16 -1.06
CA MET A 432 -25.90 -23.44 -1.66
C MET A 432 -27.42 -23.64 -1.59
N GLN A 433 -28.06 -23.20 -0.51
CA GLN A 433 -29.52 -23.27 -0.35
C GLN A 433 -30.29 -22.36 -1.32
N ARG A 434 -29.65 -21.35 -1.91
CA ARG A 434 -30.26 -20.42 -2.87
C ARG A 434 -30.26 -20.96 -4.31
N TYR A 435 -29.43 -21.95 -4.64
CA TYR A 435 -29.32 -22.58 -5.99
C TYR A 435 -29.01 -21.62 -7.16
N THR A 436 -28.54 -20.40 -6.88
CA THR A 436 -28.26 -19.36 -7.88
C THR A 436 -26.82 -19.38 -8.41
N VAL A 437 -25.89 -19.87 -7.60
CA VAL A 437 -24.45 -19.89 -7.89
C VAL A 437 -23.89 -21.29 -7.88
N LEU A 438 -24.26 -22.12 -6.91
CA LEU A 438 -23.80 -23.50 -6.81
C LEU A 438 -24.98 -24.48 -6.99
N PRO A 439 -24.83 -25.53 -7.81
CA PRO A 439 -25.76 -26.65 -7.76
C PRO A 439 -25.59 -27.36 -6.41
N SER A 440 -26.66 -27.47 -5.61
CA SER A 440 -26.59 -28.24 -4.38
C SER A 440 -26.55 -29.74 -4.68
N ASN A 441 -25.62 -30.45 -4.05
CA ASN A 441 -25.62 -31.90 -3.99
C ASN A 441 -25.38 -32.34 -2.54
N ALA A 442 -25.92 -33.51 -2.17
CA ALA A 442 -25.90 -33.99 -0.78
C ALA A 442 -24.47 -34.18 -0.22
N ALA A 443 -23.49 -34.48 -1.09
CA ALA A 443 -22.11 -34.65 -0.68
C ALA A 443 -21.46 -33.32 -0.26
N ASP A 444 -21.71 -32.24 -1.02
CA ASP A 444 -21.23 -30.90 -0.71
C ASP A 444 -21.91 -30.34 0.55
N GLU A 445 -23.22 -30.56 0.71
CA GLU A 445 -23.95 -30.15 1.92
C GLU A 445 -23.38 -30.85 3.17
N HIS A 446 -23.06 -32.13 3.05
CA HIS A 446 -22.44 -32.90 4.12
C HIS A 446 -21.04 -32.36 4.46
N ALA A 447 -20.19 -32.12 3.44
CA ALA A 447 -18.84 -31.60 3.65
C ALA A 447 -18.83 -30.21 4.31
N VAL A 448 -19.75 -29.32 3.93
CA VAL A 448 -19.90 -28.00 4.55
C VAL A 448 -20.37 -28.15 6.00
N ALA A 449 -21.36 -29.00 6.28
CA ALA A 449 -21.85 -29.25 7.63
C ALA A 449 -20.75 -29.82 8.56
N GLU A 450 -19.93 -30.74 8.07
CA GLU A 450 -18.78 -31.25 8.82
C GLU A 450 -17.77 -30.14 9.15
N CYS A 451 -17.45 -29.26 8.18
CA CYS A 451 -16.56 -28.13 8.41
C CYS A 451 -17.10 -27.17 9.48
N ILE A 452 -18.41 -26.87 9.44
CA ILE A 452 -19.07 -26.03 10.45
C ILE A 452 -18.92 -26.65 11.84
N LEU A 453 -19.28 -27.92 11.99
CA LEU A 453 -19.17 -28.64 13.27
C LEU A 453 -17.73 -28.69 13.80
N LEU A 454 -16.74 -28.87 12.91
CA LEU A 454 -15.33 -28.86 13.27
C LEU A 454 -14.88 -27.49 13.79
N LEU A 455 -15.30 -26.41 13.13
CA LEU A 455 -14.95 -25.04 13.50
C LEU A 455 -15.63 -24.60 14.80
N GLU A 456 -16.90 -24.94 15.01
CA GLU A 456 -17.62 -24.67 16.25
C GLU A 456 -16.93 -25.30 17.47
N ARG A 457 -16.40 -26.51 17.33
CA ARG A 457 -15.61 -27.19 18.39
C ARG A 457 -14.28 -26.49 18.70
N CYS A 458 -13.77 -25.68 17.78
CA CYS A 458 -12.52 -24.94 17.95
C CYS A 458 -12.71 -23.58 18.63
N ILE A 459 -13.94 -23.10 18.73
CA ILE A 459 -14.27 -21.85 19.41
C ILE A 459 -14.61 -22.21 20.87
N PRO A 460 -13.76 -21.88 21.85
CA PRO A 460 -14.07 -22.16 23.24
C PRO A 460 -15.37 -21.44 23.60
N ALA A 461 -16.36 -22.19 24.11
CA ALA A 461 -17.53 -21.59 24.72
C ALA A 461 -17.03 -20.67 25.85
N LEU A 462 -17.28 -19.36 25.74
CA LEU A 462 -17.18 -18.49 26.89
C LEU A 462 -18.02 -19.14 28.01
N PRO A 463 -17.45 -19.39 29.21
CA PRO A 463 -18.28 -19.82 30.31
C PRO A 463 -19.37 -18.75 30.51
N PRO A 464 -20.65 -19.14 30.60
CA PRO A 464 -21.69 -18.18 30.92
C PRO A 464 -21.31 -17.54 32.25
N HIS A 465 -21.19 -16.21 32.26
CA HIS A 465 -20.72 -15.42 33.39
C HIS A 465 -21.20 -15.96 34.74
N GLY A 466 -20.23 -16.33 35.57
CA GLY A 466 -20.33 -16.28 37.02
C GLY A 466 -19.91 -14.91 37.53
#